data_AF-A0AAD5FLA8-F1
#
_entry.id   AF-A0AAD5FLA8-F1
#
_cell.length_a   1.000
_cell.length_b   1.000
_cell.length_c   1.000
_cell.angle_alpha   90.00
_cell.angle_beta   90.00
_cell.angle_gamma   90.00
#
_symmetry.space_group_name_H-M   'P 1'
#
loop_
_entity.id
_entity.type
_entity.pdbx_description
1 polymer ?
#
loop_
_entity_poly.entity_id
_entity_poly.type
_entity_poly.pdbx_seq_one_letter_code
_entity_poly.pdbx_strand_id
1 'polypeptide(L)'
;MEEVYALFVNETSKMMKMKKMTKHGYDSVFSVVRRHHFRWKEKKKGEATEPLNLNPSRRPRRQDWNGELCENGSFYFATKDLINKGLLQVGHGYKCCTIGV
;
A
#
# COMPACT_ATOMS: atom_id res chain seq x y z
N MET A 1 -15.45 21.61 20.13
CA MET A 1 -15.33 20.19 19.73
C MET A 1 -15.33 20.12 18.22
N GLU A 2 -14.16 20.25 17.60
CA GLU A 2 -13.92 19.87 16.21
C GLU A 2 -12.52 19.25 16.19
N GLU A 3 -12.42 18.00 16.64
CA GLU A 3 -11.24 17.18 16.36
C GLU A 3 -11.40 16.64 14.94
N VAL A 4 -10.80 17.32 13.97
CA VAL A 4 -10.76 16.87 12.58
C VAL A 4 -9.70 15.79 12.46
N TYR A 5 -10.14 14.53 12.52
CA TYR A 5 -9.34 13.36 12.17
C TYR A 5 -9.00 13.37 10.66
N ALA A 6 -7.98 14.10 10.22
CA ALA A 6 -7.43 14.01 8.85
C ALA A 6 -6.00 14.58 8.67
N LEU A 7 -5.13 14.53 9.69
CA LEU A 7 -3.86 15.26 9.70
C LEU A 7 -2.61 14.43 9.36
N PHE A 8 -2.51 13.77 8.20
CA PHE A 8 -1.19 13.29 7.71
C PHE A 8 -1.01 13.28 6.18
N VAL A 9 -1.93 13.87 5.40
CA VAL A 9 -1.66 14.11 3.96
C VAL A 9 -1.15 15.54 3.80
N ASN A 10 0.18 15.71 3.81
CA ASN A 10 0.78 17.02 3.60
C ASN A 10 0.67 17.48 2.12
N GLU A 11 0.75 18.79 1.90
CA GLU A 11 0.73 19.43 0.57
C GLU A 11 1.81 18.86 -0.38
N THR A 12 2.97 18.48 0.16
CA THR A 12 4.05 17.84 -0.60
C THR A 12 3.62 16.52 -1.22
N SER A 13 2.91 15.68 -0.45
CA SER A 13 2.35 14.41 -0.92
C SER A 13 1.32 14.65 -2.01
N LYS A 14 0.46 15.67 -1.86
CA LYS A 14 -0.53 16.08 -2.86
C LYS A 14 0.14 16.48 -4.19
N MET A 15 1.17 17.32 -4.13
CA MET A 15 1.93 17.72 -5.32
C MET A 15 2.66 16.54 -5.99
N MET A 16 3.20 15.61 -5.20
CA MET A 16 3.90 14.43 -5.72
C MET A 16 2.96 13.50 -6.49
N LYS A 17 1.73 13.29 -5.99
CA LYS A 17 0.67 12.53 -6.68
C LYS A 17 0.34 13.15 -8.03
N MET A 18 0.06 14.46 -8.03
CA MET A 18 -0.29 15.18 -9.25
C MET A 18 0.83 15.09 -10.29
N LYS A 19 2.09 15.29 -9.88
CA LYS A 19 3.26 15.13 -10.77
C LYS A 19 3.40 13.72 -11.33
N LYS A 20 3.09 12.67 -10.53
CA LYS A 20 3.12 11.28 -11.02
C LYS A 20 2.05 11.07 -12.10
N MET A 21 0.81 11.49 -11.86
CA MET A 21 -0.27 11.36 -12.83
C MET A 21 -0.01 12.17 -14.11
N THR A 22 0.33 13.46 -13.99
CA THR A 22 0.41 14.37 -15.15
C THR A 22 1.73 14.28 -15.92
N LYS A 23 2.87 14.12 -15.23
CA LYS A 23 4.20 14.09 -15.90
C LYS A 23 4.70 12.69 -16.21
N HIS A 24 4.32 11.70 -15.40
CA HIS A 24 4.85 10.34 -15.54
C HIS A 24 3.82 9.37 -16.12
N GLY A 25 2.61 9.85 -16.43
CA GLY A 25 1.55 9.08 -17.10
C GLY A 25 1.10 7.87 -16.29
N TYR A 26 1.03 7.99 -14.95
CA TYR A 26 0.39 6.95 -14.13
C TYR A 26 -1.12 7.06 -14.25
N ASP A 27 -1.79 5.92 -14.33
CA ASP A 27 -3.26 5.81 -14.37
C ASP A 27 -3.87 5.75 -12.97
N SER A 28 -3.10 5.31 -11.98
CA SER A 28 -3.49 5.32 -10.58
C SER A 28 -2.31 5.52 -9.62
N VAL A 29 -2.57 6.22 -8.51
CA VAL A 29 -1.63 6.45 -7.42
C VAL A 29 -2.33 6.25 -6.08
N PHE A 30 -1.81 5.38 -5.22
CA PHE A 30 -2.40 5.12 -3.91
C PHE A 30 -1.36 5.06 -2.79
N SER A 31 -1.86 5.17 -1.58
CA SER A 31 -1.07 5.31 -0.36
C SER A 31 -0.72 3.98 0.26
N VAL A 32 0.55 3.85 0.67
CA VAL A 32 1.06 2.66 1.37
C VAL A 32 1.90 3.07 2.57
N VAL A 33 2.00 2.17 3.54
CA VAL A 33 2.93 2.25 4.67
C VAL A 33 3.80 1.01 4.68
N ARG A 34 5.04 1.16 5.14
CA ARG A 34 5.95 0.04 5.33
C ARG A 34 5.63 -0.66 6.64
N ARG A 35 5.43 -1.98 6.60
CA ARG A 35 5.17 -2.82 7.78
C ARG A 35 6.20 -3.94 7.84
N HIS A 36 6.65 -4.25 9.06
CA HIS A 36 7.56 -5.37 9.35
C HIS A 36 6.85 -6.46 10.16
N HIS A 37 5.59 -6.74 9.80
CA HIS A 37 4.80 -7.76 10.48
C HIS A 37 5.10 -9.14 9.90
N PHE A 38 5.16 -10.14 10.79
CA PHE A 38 5.24 -11.53 10.40
C PHE A 38 3.84 -12.07 10.10
N ARG A 39 3.65 -12.57 8.88
CA ARG A 39 2.41 -13.16 8.41
C ARG A 39 2.46 -14.67 8.57
N TRP A 40 1.38 -15.23 9.07
CA TRP A 40 1.18 -16.67 9.21
C TRP A 40 -0.08 -17.04 8.45
N LYS A 41 -0.09 -18.22 7.84
CA LYS A 41 -1.22 -18.72 7.08
C LYS A 41 -2.37 -19.02 8.03
N GLU A 42 -3.57 -18.61 7.65
CA GLU A 42 -4.79 -19.02 8.34
C GLU A 42 -5.01 -20.52 8.13
N LYS A 43 -5.32 -21.23 9.22
CA LYS A 43 -5.37 -22.69 9.25
C LYS A 43 -6.65 -23.15 9.91
N LYS A 44 -7.18 -24.29 9.45
CA LYS A 44 -8.32 -24.95 10.09
C LYS A 44 -7.90 -25.54 11.44
N LYS A 45 -8.86 -25.72 12.33
CA LYS A 45 -8.63 -26.24 13.69
C LYS A 45 -7.94 -27.61 13.61
N GLY A 46 -6.75 -27.73 14.20
CA GLY A 46 -5.95 -28.96 14.23
C GLY A 46 -4.74 -28.99 13.28
N GLU A 47 -4.57 -27.99 12.40
CA GLU A 47 -3.39 -27.90 11.54
C GLU A 47 -2.26 -27.07 12.17
N ALA A 48 -1.02 -27.41 11.84
CA ALA A 48 0.16 -26.62 12.21
C ALA A 48 0.19 -25.28 11.44
N THR A 49 0.61 -24.21 12.10
CA THR A 49 0.75 -22.88 11.51
C THR A 49 1.94 -22.81 10.56
N GLU A 50 1.74 -22.21 9.38
CA GLU A 50 2.78 -22.05 8.35
C GLU A 50 3.17 -20.56 8.24
N PRO A 51 4.47 -20.22 8.28
CA PRO A 51 4.92 -18.84 8.09
C PRO A 51 4.80 -18.44 6.61
N LEU A 52 4.32 -17.22 6.33
CA LEU A 52 4.16 -16.70 4.97
C LEU A 52 5.33 -15.83 4.49
N ASN A 53 5.99 -15.09 5.40
CA ASN A 53 7.02 -14.12 5.03
C ASN A 53 8.25 -14.15 5.95
N LEU A 54 8.48 -15.25 6.66
CA LEU A 54 9.66 -15.45 7.49
C LEU A 54 10.11 -16.91 7.51
N ASN A 55 11.39 -17.11 7.82
CA ASN A 55 11.89 -18.40 8.28
C ASN A 55 11.98 -18.37 9.83
N PRO A 56 11.19 -19.19 10.55
CA PRO A 56 11.20 -19.20 12.02
C PRO A 56 12.57 -19.54 12.62
N SER A 57 13.39 -20.35 11.94
CA SER A 57 14.74 -20.72 12.39
C SER A 57 15.75 -19.58 12.23
N ARG A 58 15.42 -18.55 11.45
CA ARG A 58 16.26 -17.38 11.16
C ARG A 58 15.40 -16.11 11.17
N ARG A 59 14.69 -15.87 12.27
CA ARG A 59 13.77 -14.74 12.41
C ARG A 59 14.53 -13.40 12.25
N PRO A 60 14.24 -12.60 11.21
CA PRO A 60 14.93 -11.33 10.99
C PRO A 60 14.46 -10.25 11.97
N ARG A 61 15.33 -9.32 12.35
CA ARG A 61 14.95 -8.08 13.07
C ARG A 61 14.40 -7.06 12.07
N ARG A 62 13.76 -5.99 12.57
CA ARG A 62 13.15 -4.95 11.70
C ARG A 62 14.16 -4.29 10.75
N GLN A 63 15.40 -4.12 11.19
CA GLN A 63 16.50 -3.55 10.41
C GLN A 63 17.11 -4.53 9.40
N ASP A 64 16.88 -5.84 9.55
CA ASP A 64 17.52 -6.87 8.72
C ASP A 64 16.79 -7.05 7.37
N TRP A 65 15.64 -6.40 7.17
CA TRP A 65 14.88 -6.47 5.93
C TRP A 65 13.99 -5.23 5.70
N ASN A 66 13.57 -5.05 4.45
CA ASN A 66 12.79 -3.90 4.04
C ASN A 66 11.33 -3.94 4.51
N GLY A 67 10.82 -5.08 4.99
CA GLY A 67 9.38 -5.23 5.25
C GLY A 67 8.54 -5.24 3.98
N GLU A 68 7.24 -5.12 4.14
CA GLU A 68 6.24 -5.13 3.06
C GLU A 68 5.56 -3.75 2.96
N LEU A 69 5.15 -3.37 1.75
CA LEU A 69 4.31 -2.19 1.55
C LEU A 69 2.85 -2.64 1.61
N CYS A 70 2.11 -2.09 2.56
CA CYS A 70 0.68 -2.35 2.73
C CYS A 70 -0.08 -1.06 2.48
N GLU A 71 -1.21 -1.15 1.79
CA GLU A 71 -2.10 -0.01 1.68
C GLU A 71 -2.56 0.47 3.06
N ASN A 72 -2.70 1.78 3.22
CA ASN A 72 -3.08 2.38 4.50
C ASN A 72 -4.42 3.13 4.46
N GLY A 73 -5.09 3.16 3.31
CA GLY A 73 -6.39 3.82 3.15
C GLY A 73 -6.37 5.35 3.19
N SER A 74 -5.20 6.00 3.21
CA SER A 74 -5.14 7.48 3.32
C SER A 74 -5.61 8.20 2.05
N PHE A 75 -5.35 7.64 0.88
CA PHE A 75 -5.82 8.17 -0.40
C PHE A 75 -5.69 7.17 -1.56
N TYR A 76 -6.53 7.40 -2.56
CA TYR A 76 -6.55 6.72 -3.86
C TYR A 76 -6.82 7.75 -4.96
N PHE A 77 -5.93 7.83 -5.94
CA PHE A 77 -6.08 8.65 -7.14
C PHE A 77 -6.12 7.73 -8.36
N ALA A 78 -7.04 8.00 -9.27
CA ALA A 78 -7.18 7.26 -10.52
C ALA A 78 -7.72 8.19 -11.61
N THR A 79 -7.47 7.85 -12.87
CA THR A 79 -8.13 8.53 -14.00
C THR A 79 -9.63 8.23 -14.02
N LYS A 80 -10.42 9.14 -14.58
CA LYS A 80 -11.88 8.99 -14.69
C LYS A 80 -12.26 7.70 -15.42
N ASP A 81 -11.53 7.37 -16.49
CA ASP A 81 -11.77 6.16 -17.29
C ASP A 81 -11.58 4.88 -16.47
N LEU A 82 -10.59 4.87 -15.58
CA LEU A 82 -10.31 3.74 -14.69
C LEU A 82 -11.42 3.56 -13.64
N ILE A 83 -11.89 4.67 -13.07
CA ILE A 83 -13.00 4.68 -12.09
C ILE A 83 -14.30 4.17 -12.74
N ASN A 84 -14.61 4.64 -13.96
CA ASN A 84 -15.80 4.21 -14.69
C ASN A 84 -15.80 2.72 -15.03
N LYS A 85 -14.62 2.11 -15.13
CA LYS A 85 -14.46 0.66 -15.34
C LYS A 85 -14.54 -0.15 -14.03
N GLY A 86 -14.67 0.49 -12.88
CA GLY A 86 -14.64 -0.15 -11.56
C GLY A 86 -13.26 -0.69 -11.19
N LEU A 87 -12.21 -0.21 -11.85
CA LEU A 87 -10.85 -0.74 -11.75
C LEU A 87 -10.02 0.12 -10.82
N LEU A 88 -10.15 -0.06 -9.50
CA LEU A 88 -9.24 0.55 -8.54
C LEU A 88 -8.08 -0.41 -8.27
N GLN A 89 -6.84 0.08 -8.26
CA GLN A 89 -5.63 -0.70 -7.91
C GLN A 89 -5.20 -1.82 -8.90
N VAL A 90 -5.51 -1.74 -10.18
CA VAL A 90 -5.10 -2.80 -11.13
C VAL A 90 -3.71 -2.61 -11.73
N GLY A 91 -2.96 -3.71 -11.77
CA GLY A 91 -1.76 -3.90 -12.58
C GLY A 91 -2.02 -4.92 -13.69
N HIS A 92 -2.65 -4.49 -14.78
CA HIS A 92 -2.75 -5.22 -16.05
C HIS A 92 -3.04 -4.18 -17.15
N GLY A 93 -2.01 -3.80 -17.91
CA GLY A 93 -2.09 -2.75 -18.94
C GLY A 93 -2.12 -1.30 -18.44
N TYR A 94 -2.45 -1.07 -17.16
CA TYR A 94 -2.47 0.25 -16.53
C TYR A 94 -1.24 0.49 -15.65
N LYS A 95 -0.71 1.72 -15.69
CA LYS A 95 0.47 2.12 -14.94
C LYS A 95 0.08 2.59 -13.54
N CYS A 96 0.37 1.79 -12.52
CA CYS A 96 0.09 2.14 -11.12
C CYS A 96 1.35 2.56 -10.35
N CYS A 97 1.20 3.42 -9.34
CA CYS A 97 2.29 3.79 -8.45
C CYS A 97 1.85 3.89 -7.00
N THR A 98 2.73 3.57 -6.06
CA THR A 98 2.50 3.78 -4.64
C THR A 98 3.27 4.99 -4.12
N ILE A 99 2.74 5.62 -3.07
CA ILE A 99 3.43 6.66 -2.32
C ILE A 99 3.43 6.24 -0.85
N GLY A 100 4.63 6.17 -0.27
CA GLY A 100 4.80 6.02 1.17
C GLY A 100 4.28 7.26 1.87
N VAL A 101 3.38 7.08 2.84
CA VAL A 101 2.87 8.13 3.73
C VAL A 101 3.44 7.95 5.13
#